data_AF-A0A1M7HNV6-F1
#
_entry.id   AF-A0A1M7HNV6-F1
#
_cell.length_a   1.000
_cell.length_b   1.000
_cell.length_c   1.000
_cell.angle_alpha   90.00
_cell.angle_beta   90.00
_cell.angle_gamma   90.00
#
_symmetry.space_group_name_H-M   'P 1'
#
loop_
_entity.id
_entity.type
_entity.pdbx_description
1 polymer ?
#
loop_
_entity_poly.entity_id
_entity_poly.type
_entity_poly.pdbx_seq_one_letter_code
_entity_poly.pdbx_strand_id
1 'polypeptide(L)'
;MQIFFSCSSTKELREERKVWNYKNWDKEFKERAFCLCQLKSYENKGLENALWENDKSYYNPLGMAIFDEVLEPKIKKEMEIIRLDSINSIGKYPDDLKPILQKRAVINHCLEFYNSKRLDSLAKTQQKYWNKIPNIMDKIHLKIPTY
;
A
#
# COMPACT_ATOMS: atom_id res chain seq x y z
N MET A 1 21.18 8.02 0.88
CA MET A 1 20.32 8.11 2.07
C MET A 1 18.90 7.77 1.62
N GLN A 2 18.40 6.58 1.93
CA GLN A 2 17.02 6.18 1.61
C GLN A 2 16.12 6.71 2.71
N ILE A 3 15.19 7.60 2.36
CA ILE A 3 14.17 8.13 3.27
C ILE A 3 13.03 7.12 3.27
N PHE A 4 12.88 6.36 4.36
CA PHE A 4 11.71 5.52 4.59
C PHE A 4 10.58 6.41 5.12
N PHE A 5 9.51 6.54 4.35
CA PHE A 5 8.28 7.17 4.84
C PHE A 5 7.51 6.13 5.65
N SER A 6 7.29 6.40 6.94
CA SER A 6 6.48 5.53 7.80
C SER A 6 4.99 5.73 7.49
N CYS A 7 4.26 4.65 7.28
CA CYS A 7 2.82 4.54 7.06
C CYS A 7 2.00 4.58 8.37
N SER A 8 2.04 5.70 9.10
CA SER A 8 1.36 5.92 10.39
C SER A 8 1.98 5.25 11.63
N SER A 9 2.11 6.05 12.68
CA SER A 9 2.71 5.70 13.96
C SER A 9 1.65 5.59 15.05
N THR A 10 1.35 4.39 15.54
CA THR A 10 0.91 4.19 16.93
C THR A 10 1.42 2.85 17.44
N LYS A 11 2.13 2.87 18.58
CA LYS A 11 2.74 1.69 19.22
C LYS A 11 1.72 0.81 19.98
N GLU A 12 0.50 1.30 20.20
CA GLU A 12 -0.58 0.56 20.85
C GLU A 12 -1.58 0.00 19.82
N LEU A 13 -2.18 -1.16 20.10
CA LEU A 13 -3.38 -1.59 19.39
C LEU A 13 -4.47 -0.55 19.68
N ARG A 14 -4.74 0.37 18.73
CA ARG A 14 -5.80 1.38 18.88
C ARG A 14 -7.14 0.71 19.19
N GLU A 15 -7.97 1.35 20.02
CA GLU A 15 -9.39 1.00 20.27
C GLU A 15 -10.19 0.75 18.97
N GLU A 16 -9.78 1.37 17.86
CA GLU A 16 -10.27 1.15 16.49
C GLU A 16 -10.24 -0.33 16.05
N ARG A 17 -9.36 -1.17 16.65
CA ARG A 17 -9.32 -2.63 16.43
C ARG A 17 -10.49 -3.39 17.04
N LYS A 18 -11.32 -2.73 17.87
CA LYS A 18 -12.55 -3.29 18.44
C LYS A 18 -13.80 -2.84 17.67
N VAL A 19 -13.76 -1.67 17.00
CA VAL A 19 -14.89 -1.10 16.26
C VAL A 19 -14.37 -0.30 15.06
N TRP A 20 -14.67 -0.76 13.84
CA TRP A 20 -14.33 -0.03 12.62
C TRP A 20 -15.20 1.22 12.47
N ASN A 21 -14.58 2.39 12.26
CA ASN A 21 -15.27 3.66 12.07
C ASN A 21 -15.01 4.22 10.67
N TYR A 22 -16.04 4.27 9.83
CA TYR A 22 -16.00 4.73 8.44
C TYR A 22 -15.59 6.20 8.22
N LYS A 23 -15.36 6.99 9.28
CA LYS A 23 -15.12 8.45 9.18
C LYS A 23 -13.93 8.82 8.29
N ASN A 24 -12.87 8.00 8.24
CA ASN A 24 -11.66 8.29 7.47
C ASN A 24 -11.44 7.34 6.28
N TRP A 25 -12.49 6.69 5.80
CA TRP A 25 -12.42 5.63 4.77
C TRP A 25 -11.48 5.94 3.60
N ASP A 26 -11.65 7.10 2.96
CA ASP A 26 -10.88 7.47 1.77
C ASP A 26 -9.39 7.57 2.08
N LYS A 27 -9.05 8.24 3.19
CA LYS A 27 -7.68 8.39 3.66
C LYS A 27 -7.05 7.03 3.97
N GLU A 28 -7.72 6.20 4.77
CA GLU A 28 -7.19 4.90 5.19
C GLU A 28 -7.04 3.92 4.03
N PHE A 29 -7.99 3.92 3.09
CA PHE A 29 -7.91 3.11 1.87
C PHE A 29 -6.71 3.50 1.02
N LYS A 30 -6.50 4.81 0.83
CA LYS A 30 -5.41 5.34 0.00
C LYS A 30 -4.06 5.17 0.68
N GLU A 31 -3.97 5.42 1.98
CA GLU A 31 -2.77 5.15 2.77
C GLU A 31 -2.40 3.67 2.67
N ARG A 32 -3.34 2.75 2.87
CA ARG A 32 -3.06 1.31 2.71
C ARG A 32 -2.55 0.97 1.31
N ALA A 33 -3.14 1.54 0.26
CA ALA A 33 -2.71 1.34 -1.11
C ALA A 33 -1.27 1.84 -1.36
N PHE A 34 -0.92 2.99 -0.79
CA PHE A 34 0.43 3.54 -0.86
C PHE A 34 1.45 2.63 -0.17
N CYS A 35 1.17 2.19 1.06
CA CYS A 35 2.06 1.31 1.81
C CYS A 35 2.24 -0.04 1.11
N LEU A 36 1.14 -0.63 0.61
CA LEU A 36 1.18 -1.91 -0.09
C LEU A 36 1.95 -1.79 -1.42
N CYS A 37 1.82 -0.66 -2.11
CA CYS A 37 2.61 -0.34 -3.31
C CYS A 37 4.10 -0.31 -3.00
N GLN A 38 4.51 0.45 -1.97
CA GLN A 38 5.92 0.56 -1.59
C GLN A 38 6.49 -0.80 -1.18
N LEU A 39 5.77 -1.51 -0.31
CA LEU A 39 6.19 -2.80 0.24
C LEU A 39 6.45 -3.84 -0.87
N LYS A 40 5.57 -3.92 -1.86
CA LYS A 40 5.63 -4.96 -2.90
C LYS A 40 6.46 -4.57 -4.14
N SER A 41 6.51 -3.28 -4.49
CA SER A 41 7.07 -2.84 -5.80
C SER A 41 8.59 -2.82 -5.87
N TYR A 42 9.28 -2.94 -4.74
CA TYR A 42 10.72 -3.21 -4.74
C TYR A 42 11.07 -4.62 -5.20
N GLU A 43 10.10 -5.55 -5.22
CA GLU A 43 10.27 -6.97 -5.61
C GLU A 43 11.47 -7.64 -4.92
N ASN A 44 11.74 -7.25 -3.67
CA ASN A 44 12.84 -7.78 -2.86
C ASN A 44 12.28 -8.28 -1.54
N LYS A 45 12.23 -9.61 -1.38
CA LYS A 45 11.67 -10.25 -0.18
C LYS A 45 12.45 -9.95 1.10
N GLY A 46 13.77 -9.76 1.01
CA GLY A 46 14.57 -9.35 2.17
C GLY A 46 14.21 -7.95 2.65
N LEU A 47 14.02 -7.00 1.72
CA LEU A 47 13.57 -5.65 2.05
C LEU A 47 12.13 -5.62 2.55
N GLU A 48 11.24 -6.41 1.94
CA GLU A 48 9.85 -6.58 2.37
C GLU A 48 9.78 -7.08 3.82
N ASN A 49 10.54 -8.13 4.15
CA ASN A 49 10.61 -8.67 5.50
C ASN A 49 11.22 -7.67 6.49
N ALA A 50 12.30 -6.99 6.10
CA ALA A 50 12.92 -5.97 6.94
C ALA A 50 11.96 -4.80 7.24
N LEU A 51 11.17 -4.35 6.25
CA LEU A 51 10.14 -3.34 6.44
C LEU A 51 9.02 -3.85 7.34
N TRP A 52 8.59 -5.10 7.14
CA TRP A 52 7.58 -5.72 7.97
C TRP A 52 7.96 -5.79 9.45
N GLU A 53 9.20 -6.19 9.73
CA GLU A 53 9.70 -6.40 11.09
C GLU A 53 10.02 -5.09 11.81
N ASN A 54 10.55 -4.10 11.09
CA ASN A 54 11.08 -2.87 11.70
C ASN A 54 10.08 -1.71 11.66
N ASP A 55 9.15 -1.71 10.70
CA ASP A 55 8.20 -0.61 10.52
C ASP A 55 6.76 -1.08 10.65
N LYS A 56 6.27 -1.03 11.90
CA LYS A 56 4.89 -1.39 12.28
C LYS A 56 3.82 -0.59 11.55
N SER A 57 4.19 0.50 10.89
CA SER A 57 3.31 1.35 10.09
C SER A 57 2.76 0.60 8.86
N TYR A 58 3.49 -0.39 8.34
CA TYR A 58 2.99 -1.29 7.29
C TYR A 58 1.96 -2.31 7.84
N TYR A 59 1.87 -2.48 9.16
CA TYR A 59 0.98 -3.44 9.83
C TYR A 59 -0.32 -2.81 10.31
N ASN A 60 -1.32 -2.86 9.42
CA ASN A 60 -2.70 -2.50 9.74
C ASN A 60 -3.63 -3.71 9.51
N PRO A 61 -3.83 -4.58 10.53
CA PRO A 61 -4.62 -5.81 10.39
C PRO A 61 -6.05 -5.60 9.88
N LEU A 62 -6.70 -4.50 10.29
CA LEU A 62 -8.04 -4.16 9.80
C LEU A 62 -8.00 -3.70 8.35
N GLY A 63 -7.08 -2.79 8.02
CA GLY A 63 -6.87 -2.35 6.64
C GLY A 63 -6.51 -3.52 5.72
N MET A 64 -5.74 -4.50 6.20
CA MET A 64 -5.44 -5.74 5.51
C MET A 64 -6.72 -6.56 5.24
N ALA A 65 -7.51 -6.80 6.28
CA ALA A 65 -8.74 -7.58 6.18
C ALA A 65 -9.79 -6.96 5.23
N ILE A 66 -9.80 -5.63 5.11
CA ILE A 66 -10.86 -4.89 4.41
C ILE A 66 -10.42 -4.47 3.00
N PHE A 67 -9.17 -4.04 2.84
CA PHE A 67 -8.72 -3.39 1.61
C PHE A 67 -7.84 -4.27 0.74
N ASP A 68 -7.02 -5.16 1.31
CA ASP A 68 -5.96 -5.84 0.54
C ASP A 68 -6.50 -6.70 -0.59
N GLU A 69 -7.61 -7.42 -0.38
CA GLU A 69 -8.23 -8.25 -1.42
C GLU A 69 -8.52 -7.44 -2.71
N VAL A 70 -8.97 -6.19 -2.56
CA VAL A 70 -9.28 -5.32 -3.70
C VAL A 70 -8.04 -4.58 -4.20
N LEU A 71 -7.10 -4.24 -3.31
CA LEU A 71 -5.90 -3.50 -3.64
C LEU A 71 -4.83 -4.37 -4.31
N GLU A 72 -4.66 -5.62 -3.92
CA GLU A 72 -3.60 -6.50 -4.42
C GLU A 72 -3.56 -6.63 -5.95
N PRO A 73 -4.69 -6.87 -6.65
CA PRO A 73 -4.67 -6.90 -8.12
C PRO A 73 -4.32 -5.54 -8.74
N LYS A 74 -4.58 -4.43 -8.05
CA LYS A 74 -4.19 -3.09 -8.52
C LYS A 74 -2.70 -2.87 -8.32
N ILE A 75 -2.18 -3.22 -7.16
CA ILE A 75 -0.74 -3.14 -6.85
C ILE A 75 0.08 -3.97 -7.83
N LYS A 76 -0.35 -5.18 -8.18
CA LYS A 76 0.33 -5.99 -9.20
C LYS A 76 0.48 -5.26 -10.54
N LYS A 77 -0.54 -4.51 -10.97
CA LYS A 77 -0.47 -3.69 -12.20
C LYS A 77 0.51 -2.52 -12.05
N GLU A 78 0.53 -1.86 -10.90
CA GLU A 78 1.49 -0.79 -10.63
C GLU A 78 2.93 -1.31 -10.63
N MET A 79 3.17 -2.50 -10.07
CA MET A 79 4.47 -3.17 -10.10
C MET A 79 4.94 -3.43 -11.54
N GLU A 80 4.04 -3.89 -12.41
CA GLU A 80 4.34 -4.11 -13.83
C GLU A 80 4.73 -2.80 -14.53
N ILE A 81 4.02 -1.70 -14.26
CA ILE A 81 4.35 -0.38 -14.82
C ILE A 81 5.73 0.08 -14.34
N ILE A 82 5.99 0.02 -13.03
CA ILE A 82 7.30 0.37 -12.45
C ILE A 82 8.42 -0.45 -13.08
N ARG A 83 8.17 -1.75 -13.30
CA ARG A 83 9.14 -2.65 -13.93
C ARG A 83 9.43 -2.23 -15.37
N LEU A 84 8.39 -1.94 -16.15
CA LEU A 84 8.53 -1.50 -17.55
C LEU A 84 9.26 -0.15 -17.65
N ASP A 85 8.91 0.82 -16.79
CA ASP A 85 9.57 2.13 -16.77
C ASP A 85 11.05 2.01 -16.39
N SER A 86 11.36 1.11 -15.44
CA SER A 86 12.73 0.81 -15.07
C SER A 86 13.51 0.17 -16.23
N ILE A 87 12.93 -0.78 -16.97
CA ILE A 87 13.56 -1.38 -18.15
C ILE A 87 13.78 -0.34 -19.25
N ASN A 88 12.78 0.50 -19.51
CA ASN A 88 12.84 1.55 -20.54
C ASN A 88 13.81 2.70 -20.19
N SER A 89 14.28 2.76 -18.94
CA SER A 89 15.31 3.72 -18.50
C SER A 89 16.75 3.20 -18.69
N ILE A 90 16.93 1.93 -19.07
CA ILE A 90 18.24 1.34 -19.31
C ILE A 90 18.89 2.00 -20.53
N GLY A 91 20.13 2.49 -20.37
CA GLY A 91 20.88 3.20 -21.42
C GLY A 91 20.56 4.69 -21.59
N LYS A 92 19.57 5.22 -20.86
CA LYS A 92 19.15 6.63 -20.96
C LYS A 92 20.06 7.61 -20.21
N TYR A 93 20.86 7.09 -19.27
CA TYR A 93 21.76 7.87 -18.42
C TYR A 93 23.21 7.44 -18.63
N PRO A 94 24.18 8.39 -18.57
CA PRO A 94 25.61 8.07 -18.61
C PRO A 94 26.00 7.15 -17.44
N ASP A 95 27.06 6.36 -17.65
CA ASP A 95 27.44 5.22 -16.78
C ASP A 95 27.67 5.59 -15.31
N ASP A 96 28.16 6.79 -15.06
CA ASP A 96 28.37 7.38 -13.74
C ASP A 96 27.07 7.65 -12.98
N LEU A 97 25.98 7.95 -13.69
CA LEU A 97 24.67 8.23 -13.11
C LEU A 97 23.74 7.00 -13.10
N LYS A 98 24.03 5.95 -13.86
CA LYS A 98 23.25 4.71 -13.90
C LYS A 98 22.95 4.12 -12.51
N PRO A 99 23.92 4.00 -11.57
CA PRO A 99 23.66 3.41 -10.26
C PRO A 99 22.63 4.17 -9.43
N ILE A 100 22.43 5.47 -9.70
CA ILE A 100 21.51 6.36 -8.97
C ILE A 100 20.18 6.50 -9.72
N LEU A 101 20.23 6.63 -11.06
CA LEU A 101 19.09 7.00 -11.90
C LEU A 101 18.40 5.83 -12.63
N GLN A 102 19.05 4.66 -12.74
CA GLN A 102 18.38 3.42 -13.18
C GLN A 102 17.65 2.69 -12.03
N LYS A 103 17.55 3.33 -10.85
CA LYS A 103 16.78 2.78 -9.75
C LYS A 103 15.29 2.87 -10.08
N ARG A 104 14.54 1.80 -9.79
CA ARG A 104 13.07 1.82 -9.83
C ARG A 104 12.56 3.01 -9.02
N ALA A 105 11.82 3.89 -9.67
CA ALA A 105 11.21 5.07 -9.05
C ALA A 105 9.97 4.70 -8.20
N VAL A 106 10.09 3.68 -7.35
CA VAL A 106 8.98 3.09 -6.58
C VAL A 106 8.22 4.14 -5.79
N ILE A 107 8.92 4.98 -5.02
CA ILE A 107 8.28 5.96 -4.13
C ILE A 107 7.47 6.97 -4.94
N ASN A 108 8.06 7.54 -6.01
CA ASN A 108 7.39 8.52 -6.86
C ASN A 108 6.16 7.90 -7.52
N HIS A 109 6.29 6.70 -8.09
CA HIS A 109 5.18 5.98 -8.71
C HIS A 109 4.05 5.68 -7.72
N CYS A 110 4.39 5.20 -6.52
CA CYS A 110 3.40 4.93 -5.49
C CYS A 110 2.71 6.22 -5.02
N LEU A 111 3.42 7.35 -4.97
CA LEU A 111 2.85 8.66 -4.63
C LEU A 111 1.91 9.17 -5.74
N GLU A 112 2.27 8.98 -7.00
CA GLU A 112 1.39 9.26 -8.13
C GLU A 112 0.13 8.40 -8.09
N PHE A 113 0.28 7.11 -7.78
CA PHE A 113 -0.86 6.21 -7.61
C PHE A 113 -1.75 6.63 -6.45
N TYR A 114 -1.17 7.01 -5.30
CA TYR A 114 -1.89 7.56 -4.15
C TYR A 114 -2.73 8.79 -4.52
N ASN A 115 -2.20 9.67 -5.37
CA ASN A 115 -2.90 10.89 -5.82
C ASN A 115 -3.79 10.67 -7.06
N SER A 116 -3.93 9.43 -7.54
CA SER A 116 -4.60 9.16 -8.80
C SER A 116 -6.12 9.14 -8.70
N LYS A 117 -6.80 9.68 -9.72
CA LYS A 117 -8.27 9.61 -9.86
C LYS A 117 -8.78 8.16 -9.88
N ARG A 118 -7.97 7.21 -10.37
CA ARG A 118 -8.33 5.79 -10.40
C ARG A 118 -8.43 5.20 -9.00
N LEU A 119 -7.53 5.58 -8.09
CA LEU A 119 -7.58 5.15 -6.70
C LEU A 119 -8.74 5.82 -5.95
N ASP A 120 -8.99 7.11 -6.18
CA ASP A 120 -10.13 7.83 -5.59
C ASP A 120 -11.48 7.19 -6.00
N SER A 121 -11.63 6.85 -7.28
CA SER A 121 -12.85 6.20 -7.77
C SER A 121 -13.04 4.81 -7.17
N LEU A 122 -11.94 4.07 -6.99
CA LEU A 122 -11.97 2.75 -6.37
C LEU A 122 -12.36 2.86 -4.89
N ALA A 123 -11.75 3.79 -4.15
CA ALA A 123 -12.06 4.04 -2.74
C ALA A 123 -13.56 4.34 -2.55
N LYS A 124 -14.13 5.24 -3.36
CA LYS A 124 -15.57 5.57 -3.33
C LYS A 124 -16.46 4.39 -3.67
N THR A 125 -16.07 3.56 -4.64
CA THR A 125 -16.85 2.37 -5.03
C THR A 125 -16.86 1.33 -3.92
N GLN A 126 -15.70 1.09 -3.31
CA GLN A 126 -15.57 0.16 -2.20
C GLN A 126 -16.32 0.68 -0.96
N GLN A 127 -16.28 1.97 -0.66
CA GLN A 127 -17.06 2.55 0.45
C GLN A 127 -18.55 2.22 0.32
N LYS A 128 -19.11 2.41 -0.88
CA LYS A 128 -20.52 2.10 -1.16
C LYS A 128 -20.83 0.61 -1.04
N TYR A 129 -19.90 -0.26 -1.45
CA TYR A 129 -20.07 -1.71 -1.31
C TYR A 129 -20.07 -2.11 0.17
N TRP A 130 -19.07 -1.67 0.93
CA TRP A 130 -18.90 -2.01 2.34
C TRP A 130 -20.04 -1.48 3.22
N ASN A 131 -20.56 -0.28 2.95
CA ASN A 131 -21.71 0.28 3.68
C ASN A 131 -23.01 -0.54 3.53
N LYS A 132 -23.11 -1.41 2.53
CA LYS A 132 -24.31 -2.25 2.29
C LYS A 132 -24.25 -3.59 2.99
N ILE A 133 -23.13 -3.95 3.59
CA ILE A 133 -22.95 -5.28 4.17
C ILE A 133 -23.52 -5.30 5.60
N PRO A 134 -24.54 -6.14 5.88
CA PRO A 134 -25.01 -6.35 7.25
C PRO A 134 -23.96 -7.12 8.06
N ASN A 135 -23.89 -6.85 9.36
CA ASN A 135 -22.96 -7.50 10.31
C ASN A 135 -21.49 -7.44 9.85
N ILE A 136 -21.05 -6.26 9.42
CA ILE A 136 -19.75 -6.08 8.77
C ILE A 136 -18.57 -6.49 9.66
N MET A 137 -18.67 -6.29 10.97
CA MET A 137 -17.62 -6.65 11.92
C MET A 137 -17.34 -8.15 11.96
N ASP A 138 -18.37 -8.99 11.86
CA ASP A 138 -18.21 -10.45 11.83
C ASP A 138 -17.41 -10.87 10.58
N LYS A 139 -17.70 -10.25 9.43
CA LYS A 139 -16.97 -10.52 8.18
C LYS A 139 -15.52 -10.02 8.24
N ILE A 140 -15.28 -8.91 8.92
CA ILE A 140 -13.92 -8.37 9.11
C ILE A 140 -13.12 -9.32 9.98
N HIS A 141 -13.66 -9.77 11.11
CA HIS A 141 -12.98 -10.66 12.05
C HIS A 141 -12.52 -11.97 11.41
N LEU A 142 -13.30 -12.53 10.46
CA LEU A 142 -12.89 -13.72 9.68
C LEU A 142 -11.65 -13.51 8.82
N LYS A 143 -11.31 -12.26 8.50
CA LYS A 143 -10.20 -11.88 7.60
C LYS A 143 -9.03 -11.23 8.32
N ILE A 144 -9.15 -10.94 9.62
CA ILE A 144 -8.04 -10.37 10.40
C ILE A 144 -6.93 -11.43 10.50
N PRO A 145 -5.69 -11.12 10.08
CA PRO A 145 -4.56 -12.03 10.28
C PRO A 145 -4.32 -12.31 11.76
N THR A 146 -4.20 -13.58 12.15
CA THR A 146 -4.07 -14.02 13.55
C THR A 146 -2.64 -14.17 14.04
N TYR A 147 -1.69 -13.45 13.44
CA TYR A 147 -0.26 -13.56 13.78
C TYR A 147 0.07 -12.99 15.17
#